data_AF-A0A8T5JTG8-F1
#
_entry.id   AF-A0A8T5JTG8-F1
#
_cell.length_a   1.000
_cell.length_b   1.000
_cell.length_c   1.000
_cell.angle_alpha   90.00
_cell.angle_beta   90.00
_cell.angle_gamma   90.00
#
_symmetry.space_group_name_H-M   'P 1'
#
loop_
_entity.id
_entity.type
_entity.pdbx_description
1 polymer ?
#
loop_
_entity_poly.entity_id
_entity_poly.type
_entity_poly.pdbx_seq_one_letter_code
_entity_poly.pdbx_strand_id
1 'polypeptide(L)'
;MIHSMSNRIKQRKSKLNNYLTNNKEDLKPEKHHQIIGALNEMDHILSILENHREKEIHKENNPDDVFLFKPISKKNLSVLDMIKGLF
;
A
#
# COMPACT_ATOMS: atom_id res chain seq x y z
N MET A 1 4.68 -7.68 -16.23
CA MET A 1 3.39 -8.12 -15.65
C MET A 1 2.70 -7.02 -14.82
N ILE A 2 3.38 -6.43 -13.83
CA ILE A 2 2.85 -5.35 -12.96
C ILE A 2 2.24 -4.19 -13.76
N HIS A 3 2.94 -3.68 -14.78
CA HIS A 3 2.44 -2.58 -15.62
C HIS A 3 1.06 -2.86 -16.25
N SER A 4 0.86 -4.08 -16.77
CA SER A 4 -0.43 -4.48 -17.37
C SER A 4 -1.55 -4.57 -16.33
N MET A 5 -1.24 -5.00 -15.10
CA MET A 5 -2.21 -5.05 -14.00
C MET A 5 -2.59 -3.65 -13.54
N SER A 6 -1.62 -2.75 -13.34
CA SER A 6 -1.89 -1.36 -12.97
C SER A 6 -2.78 -0.66 -14.00
N ASN A 7 -2.54 -0.88 -15.29
CA ASN A 7 -3.38 -0.29 -16.35
C ASN A 7 -4.81 -0.83 -16.32
N ARG A 8 -5.01 -2.13 -16.11
CA ARG A 8 -6.36 -2.72 -15.98
C ARG A 8 -7.11 -2.19 -14.76
N ILE A 9 -6.43 -2.00 -13.62
CA ILE A 9 -7.04 -1.45 -12.41
C ILE A 9 -7.41 0.03 -12.63
N LYS A 10 -6.52 0.84 -13.23
CA LYS A 10 -6.83 2.23 -13.58
C LYS A 10 -8.06 2.35 -14.48
N GLN A 11 -8.18 1.50 -15.51
CA GLN A 11 -9.35 1.47 -16.39
C GLN A 11 -10.64 1.12 -15.63
N ARG A 12 -10.59 0.12 -14.73
CA ARG A 12 -11.75 -0.27 -13.92
C ARG A 12 -12.15 0.82 -12.94
N LYS A 13 -11.18 1.45 -12.28
CA LYS A 13 -11.40 2.60 -11.39
C LYS A 13 -12.09 3.73 -12.14
N SER A 14 -11.60 4.09 -13.33
CA SER A 14 -12.21 5.14 -14.16
C SER A 14 -13.65 4.81 -14.56
N LYS A 15 -13.93 3.57 -14.98
CA LYS A 15 -15.30 3.13 -15.31
C LYS A 15 -16.24 3.21 -14.10
N LEU A 16 -15.76 2.75 -12.94
CA LEU A 16 -16.53 2.75 -11.70
C LEU A 16 -16.80 4.18 -11.20
N ASN A 17 -15.80 5.06 -11.31
CA ASN A 17 -15.95 6.47 -10.97
C ASN A 17 -16.96 7.16 -11.90
N ASN A 18 -16.88 6.92 -13.21
CA ASN A 18 -17.85 7.43 -14.17
C ASN A 18 -19.28 6.94 -13.87
N TYR A 19 -19.43 5.67 -13.50
CA TYR A 19 -20.71 5.12 -13.07
C TYR A 19 -21.25 5.86 -11.83
N LEU A 20 -20.41 6.07 -10.81
CA LEU A 20 -20.76 6.80 -9.60
C LEU A 20 -21.20 8.24 -9.90
N THR A 21 -20.44 8.96 -10.75
CA THR A 21 -20.74 10.35 -11.11
C THR A 21 -22.04 10.46 -11.90
N ASN A 22 -22.28 9.57 -12.86
CA ASN A 22 -23.43 9.64 -13.75
C ASN A 22 -24.74 9.12 -13.15
N ASN A 23 -24.68 8.31 -12.08
CA ASN A 23 -25.85 7.69 -11.46
C ASN A 23 -26.01 8.09 -9.98
N LYS A 24 -25.35 9.17 -9.55
CA LYS A 24 -25.26 9.55 -8.14
C LYS A 24 -26.62 9.75 -7.48
N GLU A 25 -27.56 10.35 -8.21
CA GLU A 25 -28.89 10.68 -7.70
C GLU A 25 -29.82 9.45 -7.61
N ASP A 26 -29.58 8.43 -8.45
CA ASP A 26 -30.36 7.19 -8.49
C ASP A 26 -29.80 6.08 -7.59
N LEU A 27 -28.61 6.29 -7.02
CA LEU A 27 -27.93 5.30 -6.19
C LEU A 27 -28.44 5.35 -4.74
N LYS A 28 -28.96 4.20 -4.27
CA LYS A 28 -29.22 4.00 -2.84
C LYS A 28 -27.94 4.26 -2.01
N PRO A 29 -28.06 4.85 -0.81
CA PRO A 29 -26.91 5.15 0.04
C PRO A 29 -25.94 3.99 0.27
N GLU A 30 -26.42 2.76 0.54
CA GLU A 30 -25.53 1.59 0.68
C GLU A 30 -24.69 1.35 -0.57
N LYS A 31 -25.30 1.39 -1.77
CA LYS A 31 -24.57 1.15 -3.01
C LYS A 31 -23.53 2.24 -3.26
N HIS A 32 -23.88 3.49 -2.97
CA HIS A 32 -22.95 4.61 -3.06
C HIS A 32 -21.73 4.39 -2.14
N HIS A 33 -21.96 3.98 -0.89
CA HIS A 33 -20.89 3.68 0.06
C HIS A 33 -20.00 2.52 -0.41
N GLN A 34 -20.60 1.43 -0.90
CA GLN A 34 -19.87 0.27 -1.43
C GLN A 34 -18.98 0.64 -2.61
N ILE A 35 -19.49 1.48 -3.52
CA ILE A 35 -18.71 1.95 -4.68
C ILE A 35 -17.53 2.82 -4.23
N ILE A 36 -17.74 3.72 -3.26
CA ILE A 36 -16.64 4.51 -2.68
C ILE A 36 -15.59 3.61 -2.02
N GLY A 37 -16.02 2.60 -1.24
CA GLY A 37 -15.12 1.63 -0.64
C GLY A 37 -14.27 0.90 -1.69
N ALA A 38 -14.90 0.41 -2.75
CA ALA A 38 -14.21 -0.24 -3.85
C ALA A 38 -13.21 0.69 -4.58
N LEU A 39 -13.55 1.97 -4.77
CA LEU A 39 -12.63 2.96 -5.35
C LEU A 39 -11.38 3.17 -4.47
N ASN A 40 -11.55 3.24 -3.15
CA ASN A 40 -10.45 3.39 -2.19
C ASN A 40 -9.55 2.14 -2.16
N GLU A 41 -10.13 0.94 -2.20
CA GLU A 41 -9.36 -0.31 -2.29
C GLU A 41 -8.54 -0.38 -3.60
N MET A 42 -9.11 0.06 -4.72
CA MET A 42 -8.38 0.13 -5.98
C MET A 42 -7.17 1.07 -5.89
N ASP A 43 -7.28 2.19 -5.19
CA ASP A 43 -6.16 3.11 -4.94
C ASP A 43 -5.08 2.47 -4.08
N HIS A 44 -5.47 1.75 -3.04
CA HIS A 44 -4.53 1.02 -2.20
C HIS A 44 -3.76 -0.03 -2.99
N ILE A 45 -4.45 -0.82 -3.84
CA ILE A 45 -3.81 -1.82 -4.69
C ILE A 45 -2.84 -1.16 -5.69
N LEU A 46 -3.21 -0.01 -6.28
CA LEU A 46 -2.32 0.72 -7.18
C LEU A 46 -1.04 1.17 -6.47
N SER A 47 -1.15 1.67 -5.23
CA SER A 47 0.00 2.03 -4.40
C SER A 47 0.90 0.83 -4.08
N ILE A 48 0.32 -0.33 -3.75
CA ILE A 48 1.09 -1.57 -3.54
C ILE A 48 1.86 -1.96 -4.80
N LEU A 49 1.20 -1.92 -5.98
CA LEU A 49 1.83 -2.27 -7.25
C LEU A 49 2.98 -1.30 -7.61
N GLU A 50 2.82 -0.02 -7.31
CA GLU A 50 3.87 0.98 -7.49
C GLU A 50 5.07 0.73 -6.58
N ASN A 51 4.84 0.49 -5.28
CA ASN A 51 5.89 0.13 -4.33
C ASN A 51 6.64 -1.15 -4.74
N HIS A 52 5.92 -2.14 -5.28
CA HIS A 52 6.55 -3.36 -5.81
C HIS A 52 7.41 -3.07 -7.04
N ARG A 53 6.92 -2.24 -7.98
CA ARG A 53 7.71 -1.82 -9.16
C ARG A 53 8.99 -1.10 -8.74
N GLU A 54 8.90 -0.17 -7.79
CA GLU A 54 10.06 0.56 -7.30
C GLU A 54 11.09 -0.37 -6.67
N LYS A 55 10.65 -1.33 -5.84
CA LYS A 55 11.55 -2.34 -5.26
C LYS A 55 12.22 -3.23 -6.31
N GLU A 56 11.52 -3.60 -7.39
CA GLU A 56 12.13 -4.34 -8.50
C GLU A 56 13.22 -3.51 -9.18
N ILE A 57 12.95 -2.24 -9.49
CA ILE A 57 13.91 -1.32 -10.11
C ILE A 57 15.12 -1.08 -9.18
N HIS A 58 14.89 -0.91 -7.88
CA HIS A 58 15.97 -0.71 -6.91
C HIS A 58 16.88 -1.93 -6.80
N LYS A 59 16.31 -3.15 -6.79
CA LYS A 59 17.09 -4.41 -6.80
C LYS A 59 17.87 -4.61 -8.09
N GLU A 60 17.30 -4.26 -9.24
CA GLU A 60 17.99 -4.33 -10.53
C GLU A 60 19.21 -3.40 -10.57
N ASN A 61 19.10 -2.21 -9.98
CA ASN A 61 20.18 -1.22 -9.95
C ASN A 61 21.18 -1.42 -8.79
N ASN A 62 20.80 -2.18 -7.75
CA ASN A 62 21.63 -2.45 -6.57
C ASN A 62 21.46 -3.92 -6.15
N PRO A 63 22.12 -4.86 -6.84
CA PRO A 63 21.93 -6.30 -6.62
C PRO A 63 22.39 -6.77 -5.22
N ASP A 64 23.21 -5.98 -4.53
CA ASP A 64 23.70 -6.27 -3.17
C ASP A 64 22.74 -5.82 -2.06
N ASP A 65 21.66 -5.07 -2.37
CA ASP A 65 20.62 -4.65 -1.41
C ASP A 65 19.57 -5.75 -1.12
N VAL A 66 20.03 -7.00 -1.14
CA VAL A 66 19.23 -8.17 -0.79
C VAL A 66 19.25 -8.29 0.74
N PHE A 67 18.14 -7.85 1.36
CA PHE A 67 17.80 -7.87 2.79
C PHE A 67 18.22 -6.66 3.64
N LEU A 68 17.35 -5.64 3.67
CA LEU A 68 17.12 -4.84 4.89
C LEU A 68 15.68 -5.02 5.40
N PHE A 69 15.29 -6.27 5.69
CA PHE A 69 14.64 -6.46 6.99
C PHE A 69 15.77 -6.32 8.01
N LYS A 70 16.16 -5.07 8.34
CA LYS A 70 16.89 -4.87 9.58
C LYS A 70 15.96 -5.43 10.65
N PRO A 71 16.35 -6.47 11.41
CA PRO A 71 15.60 -6.78 12.63
C PRO A 71 15.52 -5.47 13.38
N ILE A 72 14.32 -5.11 13.87
CA ILE A 72 14.15 -4.00 14.80
C ILE A 72 15.28 -4.19 15.81
N SER A 73 16.28 -3.29 15.76
CA SER A 73 17.41 -3.35 16.66
C SER A 73 16.77 -3.36 18.03
N LYS A 74 16.79 -4.53 18.69
CA LYS A 74 16.51 -4.60 20.10
C LYS A 74 17.60 -3.74 20.68
N LYS A 75 17.23 -2.50 21.00
CA LYS A 75 18.02 -1.58 21.78
C LYS A 75 18.60 -2.45 22.88
N ASN A 76 19.91 -2.68 22.83
CA ASN A 76 20.61 -3.39 23.89
C ASN A 76 20.47 -2.50 25.13
N LEU A 77 19.34 -2.62 25.83
CA LEU A 77 19.29 -2.27 27.23
C LEU A 77 20.20 -3.29 27.90
N SER A 78 21.44 -2.88 28.06
CA SER A 78 22.35 -3.45 29.02
C SER A 78 21.58 -3.63 30.34
N VAL A 79 21.43 -4.86 30.79
CA VAL A 79 20.80 -5.18 32.09
C VAL A 79 21.50 -4.43 33.24
N LEU A 80 22.77 -4.04 33.04
CA LEU A 80 23.53 -3.19 33.96
C LEU A 80 22.97 -1.77 34.10
N ASP A 81 22.28 -1.22 33.09
CA ASP A 81 21.69 0.12 33.15
C ASP A 81 20.34 0.14 33.88
N MET A 82 19.64 -1.02 33.95
CA MET A 82 18.41 -1.15 34.75
C MET A 82 18.70 -1.30 36.26
N ILE A 83 19.84 -1.88 36.65
CA ILE A 83 20.17 -2.12 38.06
C ILE A 83 20.73 -0.86 38.74
N LYS A 84 21.37 0.04 37.99
CA LYS A 84 21.94 1.28 38.54
C LYS A 84 20.92 2.38 38.86
N GLY A 85 19.63 2.16 38.56
CA GLY A 85 18.55 3.10 38.88
C GLY A 85 17.76 2.75 40.15
N LEU A 86 18.16 1.72 40.90
CA LEU A 86 17.41 1.17 42.04
C LEU A 86 18.20 1.09 43.36
N PHE A 87 19.40 1.68 43.42
CA PHE A 87 20.17 1.85 44.66
C PHE A 87 20.78 3.25 44.72
#